data_AF-A0A7W7N679-F1
#
_entry.id   AF-A0A7W7N679-F1
#
_cell.length_a   1.000
_cell.length_b   1.000
_cell.length_c   1.000
_cell.angle_alpha   90.00
_cell.angle_beta   90.00
_cell.angle_gamma   90.00
#
_symmetry.space_group_name_H-M   'P 1'
#
loop_
_entity.id
_entity.type
_entity.pdbx_description
1 polymer ?
#
loop_
_entity_poly.entity_id
_entity_poly.type
_entity_poly.pdbx_seq_one_letter_code
_entity_poly.pdbx_strand_id
1 'polypeptide(L)'
;MTKRILFLFLICVMCIGNAQTNQKVKIDELVSDYIKELQSQKIDTICVYESYCVGYIKTYDEPINGTKETCIDYLTNEPVYVFWKEDGKTFLTKINYCWKFSKIEIPKDDFWQIYILNKKIIKEEKILSYEYETFENSKKVKYRIAVDHSCHNDFRLLLNGEIIEKRFHDFVLQEKDQDSSNLNINYKHNISLKSKLIVDILKKITSEAEKNNTFKKIKSR
;
A
#
# COMPACT_ATOMS: atom_id res chain seq x y z
N MET A 1 -15.99 33.41 47.73
CA MET A 1 -14.86 33.26 46.77
C MET A 1 -14.76 31.86 46.18
N THR A 2 -15.19 30.82 46.89
CA THR A 2 -15.11 29.39 46.51
C THR A 2 -15.95 28.96 45.30
N LYS A 3 -17.15 29.54 45.09
CA LYS A 3 -18.04 29.15 43.97
C LYS A 3 -17.51 29.55 42.58
N ARG A 4 -16.80 30.69 42.46
CA ARG A 4 -16.20 31.13 41.18
C ARG A 4 -14.99 30.28 40.79
N ILE A 5 -14.20 29.86 41.78
CA ILE A 5 -13.05 28.97 41.57
C ILE A 5 -13.51 27.57 41.15
N LEU A 6 -14.58 27.05 41.77
CA LEU A 6 -15.18 25.77 41.39
C LEU A 6 -15.69 25.77 39.93
N PHE A 7 -16.29 26.88 39.49
CA PHE A 7 -16.79 27.02 38.13
C PHE A 7 -15.65 27.08 37.09
N LEU A 8 -14.57 27.81 37.39
CA LEU A 8 -13.36 27.85 36.55
C LEU A 8 -12.67 26.48 36.47
N PHE A 9 -12.64 25.73 37.57
CA PHE A 9 -12.10 24.38 37.60
C PHE A 9 -12.90 23.42 36.71
N LEU A 10 -14.23 23.49 36.77
CA LEU A 10 -15.13 22.69 35.91
C LEU A 10 -14.95 22.99 34.42
N ILE A 11 -14.75 24.25 34.05
CA ILE A 11 -14.47 24.66 32.67
C ILE A 11 -13.12 24.10 32.20
N CYS A 12 -12.06 24.21 33.02
CA CYS A 12 -10.76 23.65 32.68
C CYS A 12 -10.81 22.13 32.47
N VAL A 13 -11.54 21.39 33.31
CA VAL A 13 -11.67 19.92 33.17
C VAL A 13 -12.42 19.53 31.88
N MET A 14 -13.45 20.29 31.48
CA MET A 14 -14.14 20.06 30.20
C MET A 14 -13.26 20.38 28.97
N CYS A 15 -12.39 21.38 29.06
CA CYS A 15 -11.45 21.71 27.99
C CYS A 15 -10.34 20.64 27.84
N ILE A 16 -9.88 20.04 28.94
CA ILE A 16 -8.85 18.99 28.92
C ILE A 16 -9.41 17.67 28.36
N GLY A 17 -10.66 17.33 28.66
CA GLY A 17 -11.30 16.10 28.17
C GLY A 17 -11.46 16.03 26.65
N ASN A 18 -11.61 17.16 25.97
CA ASN A 18 -11.74 17.24 24.51
C ASN A 18 -10.38 17.32 23.77
N ALA A 19 -9.27 17.56 24.47
CA ALA A 19 -7.94 17.61 23.87
C ALA A 19 -7.31 16.23 23.67
N GLN A 20 -7.89 15.17 24.23
CA GLN A 20 -7.35 13.80 24.18
C GLN A 20 -8.05 12.87 23.17
N THR A 21 -9.03 13.35 22.41
CA THR A 21 -9.63 12.57 21.30
C THR A 21 -8.77 12.70 20.04
N ASN A 22 -7.49 12.36 20.10
CA ASN A 22 -6.72 12.07 18.91
C ASN A 22 -7.18 10.70 18.42
N GLN A 23 -8.32 10.68 17.71
CA GLN A 23 -8.77 9.50 17.01
C GLN A 23 -7.63 9.14 16.05
N LYS A 24 -6.93 8.03 16.31
CA LYS A 24 -5.95 7.47 15.38
C LYS A 24 -6.71 7.12 14.12
N VAL A 25 -6.79 8.07 13.19
CA VAL A 25 -7.33 7.86 11.86
C VAL A 25 -6.60 6.63 11.31
N LYS A 26 -7.31 5.69 10.69
CA LYS A 26 -6.69 4.54 10.04
C LYS A 26 -6.43 4.88 8.57
N ILE A 27 -5.31 4.43 8.01
CA ILE A 27 -4.99 4.69 6.59
C ILE A 27 -6.10 4.18 5.67
N ASP A 28 -6.71 3.04 6.01
CA ASP A 28 -7.83 2.45 5.29
C ASP A 28 -9.05 3.39 5.25
N GLU A 29 -9.30 4.14 6.32
CA GLU A 29 -10.38 5.13 6.38
C GLU A 29 -10.06 6.30 5.45
N LEU A 30 -8.82 6.81 5.46
CA LEU A 30 -8.37 7.87 4.54
C LEU A 30 -8.48 7.45 3.08
N VAL A 31 -8.08 6.22 2.76
CA VAL A 31 -8.18 5.64 1.42
C VAL A 31 -9.64 5.46 1.03
N SER A 32 -10.46 4.92 1.93
CA SER A 32 -11.90 4.72 1.67
C SER A 32 -12.61 6.05 1.41
N ASP A 33 -12.32 7.08 2.19
CA ASP A 33 -12.96 8.39 2.02
C ASP A 33 -12.50 9.06 0.74
N TYR A 34 -11.24 8.90 0.36
CA TYR A 34 -10.74 9.38 -0.94
C TYR A 34 -11.40 8.66 -2.11
N ILE A 35 -11.59 7.33 -2.03
CA ILE A 35 -12.32 6.57 -3.06
C ILE A 35 -13.77 7.06 -3.17
N LYS A 36 -14.45 7.31 -2.04
CA LYS A 36 -15.82 7.87 -2.05
C LYS A 36 -15.86 9.27 -2.68
N GLU A 37 -14.85 10.12 -2.41
CA GLU A 37 -14.71 11.44 -3.04
C GLU A 37 -14.65 11.29 -4.57
N LEU A 38 -13.80 10.39 -5.09
CA LEU A 38 -13.72 10.10 -6.53
C LEU A 38 -15.05 9.58 -7.09
N GLN A 39 -15.69 8.63 -6.40
CA GLN A 39 -16.97 8.07 -6.82
C GLN A 39 -18.11 9.11 -6.85
N SER A 40 -18.11 10.07 -5.92
CA SER A 40 -19.08 11.19 -5.92
C SER A 40 -18.93 12.08 -7.16
N GLN A 41 -17.75 12.10 -7.77
CA GLN A 41 -17.44 12.78 -9.04
C GLN A 41 -17.69 11.89 -10.25
N LYS A 42 -18.34 10.73 -10.07
CA LYS A 42 -18.61 9.71 -11.09
C LYS A 42 -17.35 9.06 -11.68
N ILE A 43 -16.25 9.06 -10.93
CA ILE A 43 -15.03 8.32 -11.28
C ILE A 43 -15.16 6.90 -10.73
N ASP A 44 -15.19 5.92 -11.62
CA ASP A 44 -15.40 4.50 -11.30
C ASP A 44 -14.25 3.58 -11.73
N THR A 45 -13.19 4.15 -12.32
CA THR A 45 -11.97 3.48 -12.73
C THR A 45 -10.85 3.87 -11.78
N ILE A 46 -10.63 3.06 -10.74
CA ILE A 46 -9.72 3.36 -9.62
C ILE A 46 -8.82 2.15 -9.34
N CYS A 47 -7.53 2.40 -9.11
CA CYS A 47 -6.56 1.39 -8.67
C CYS A 47 -5.91 1.88 -7.39
N VAL A 48 -5.96 1.06 -6.35
CA VAL A 48 -5.22 1.26 -5.11
C VAL A 48 -4.00 0.36 -5.15
N TYR A 49 -2.83 0.89 -4.79
CA TYR A 49 -1.58 0.15 -4.73
C TYR A 49 -0.89 0.40 -3.39
N GLU A 50 -0.44 -0.68 -2.77
CA GLU A 50 0.20 -0.69 -1.46
C GLU A 50 1.51 -1.47 -1.55
N SER A 51 2.59 -0.89 -1.02
CA SER A 51 3.89 -1.54 -0.95
C SER A 51 4.36 -1.47 0.49
N TYR A 52 4.37 -2.60 1.20
CA TYR A 52 4.68 -2.60 2.62
C TYR A 52 5.40 -3.86 3.09
N CYS A 53 6.15 -3.77 4.18
CA CYS A 53 6.84 -4.93 4.75
C CYS A 53 6.31 -5.25 6.14
N VAL A 54 6.04 -6.53 6.38
CA VAL A 54 5.65 -7.07 7.68
C VAL A 54 6.88 -7.65 8.37
N GLY A 55 7.03 -7.42 9.67
CA GLY A 55 8.12 -7.98 10.46
C GLY A 55 9.46 -7.25 10.29
N TYR A 56 9.48 -6.07 9.66
CA TYR A 56 10.70 -5.27 9.50
C TYR A 56 10.76 -4.11 10.51
N ILE A 57 11.91 -3.92 11.16
CA ILE A 57 12.19 -2.74 12.00
C ILE A 57 12.80 -1.67 11.11
N LYS A 58 12.09 -0.55 10.93
CA LYS A 58 12.66 0.61 10.25
C LYS A 58 13.44 1.46 11.23
N THR A 59 14.75 1.53 11.05
CA THR A 59 15.62 2.48 11.73
C THR A 59 15.71 3.76 10.92
N TYR A 60 15.47 4.90 11.54
CA TYR A 60 15.59 6.21 10.89
C TYR A 60 16.54 7.11 11.68
N ASP A 61 17.41 7.80 10.96
CA ASP A 61 18.22 8.86 11.54
C ASP A 61 17.34 10.10 11.73
N GLU A 62 16.96 10.42 12.97
CA GLU A 62 16.31 11.68 13.27
C GLU A 62 17.25 12.85 12.92
N PRO A 63 16.77 13.90 12.26
CA PRO A 63 17.56 15.11 12.10
C PRO A 63 17.78 15.74 13.49
N ILE A 64 19.05 15.82 13.90
CA ILE A 64 19.56 16.31 15.19
C ILE A 64 18.95 17.67 15.63
N ASN A 65 18.38 18.45 14.71
CA ASN A 65 17.90 19.81 14.95
C ASN A 65 16.39 19.99 15.01
N GLY A 66 15.55 18.94 14.99
CA GLY A 66 14.10 19.07 15.28
C GLY A 66 13.29 20.00 14.35
N THR A 67 13.84 20.44 13.21
CA THR A 67 13.26 21.46 12.31
C THR A 67 12.56 20.91 11.08
N LYS A 68 12.54 19.58 10.86
CA LYS A 68 11.63 19.00 9.87
C LYS A 68 10.25 18.90 10.50
N GLU A 69 9.19 19.24 9.78
CA GLU A 69 7.82 18.83 10.13
C GLU A 69 7.78 17.29 10.23
N THR A 70 8.17 16.75 11.39
CA THR A 70 8.29 15.33 11.66
C THR A 70 6.90 14.81 11.91
N CYS A 71 6.22 14.45 10.83
CA CYS A 71 5.15 13.48 10.99
C CYS A 71 5.80 12.12 11.23
N ILE A 72 5.79 11.71 12.50
CA ILE A 72 6.32 10.43 12.99
C ILE A 72 5.65 9.26 12.24
N ASP A 73 4.45 9.43 11.69
CA ASP A 73 3.75 8.39 10.94
C ASP A 73 4.32 8.10 9.53
N TYR A 74 5.20 8.94 8.98
CA TYR A 74 6.03 8.53 7.84
C TYR A 74 6.94 7.35 8.18
N LEU A 75 7.22 7.14 9.48
CA LEU A 75 8.17 6.18 9.98
C LEU A 75 7.51 4.82 10.26
N THR A 76 6.20 4.81 10.56
CA THR A 76 5.49 3.61 11.01
C THR A 76 4.59 3.02 9.94
N ASN A 77 4.19 3.78 8.92
CA ASN A 77 3.25 3.31 7.92
C ASN A 77 3.66 3.68 6.50
N GLU A 78 3.54 2.70 5.62
CA GLU A 78 3.82 2.89 4.20
C GLU A 78 2.68 3.67 3.55
N PRO A 79 2.99 4.57 2.61
CA PRO A 79 1.95 5.29 1.89
C PRO A 79 1.13 4.36 1.01
N VAL A 80 -0.15 4.72 0.82
CA VAL A 80 -1.04 4.09 -0.15
C VAL A 80 -1.12 4.97 -1.38
N TYR A 81 -1.00 4.37 -2.56
CA TYR A 81 -1.08 5.09 -3.82
C TYR A 81 -2.44 4.85 -4.47
N VAL A 82 -3.07 5.91 -4.94
CA VAL A 82 -4.37 5.83 -5.63
C VAL A 82 -4.22 6.38 -7.03
N PHE A 83 -4.54 5.54 -8.01
CA PHE A 83 -4.59 5.86 -9.41
C PHE A 83 -6.05 5.90 -9.86
N TRP A 84 -6.40 6.78 -10.80
CA TRP A 84 -7.73 6.79 -11.39
C TRP A 84 -7.70 7.34 -12.81
N LYS A 85 -8.75 7.04 -13.59
CA LYS A 85 -8.98 7.67 -14.89
C LYS A 85 -10.07 8.73 -14.80
N GLU A 86 -9.79 9.90 -15.36
CA GLU A 86 -10.71 11.04 -15.47
C GLU A 86 -10.42 11.71 -16.83
N ASP A 87 -11.46 11.94 -17.64
CA ASP A 87 -11.37 12.56 -18.97
C ASP A 87 -10.29 11.94 -19.90
N GLY A 88 -10.18 10.61 -19.88
CA GLY A 88 -9.22 9.86 -20.70
C GLY A 88 -7.77 9.90 -20.21
N LYS A 89 -7.49 10.64 -19.14
CA LYS A 89 -6.16 10.74 -18.51
C LYS A 89 -6.07 9.88 -17.27
N THR A 90 -4.86 9.45 -16.94
CA THR A 90 -4.59 8.72 -15.71
C THR A 90 -3.91 9.65 -14.71
N PHE A 91 -4.47 9.70 -13.51
CA PHE A 91 -3.94 10.45 -12.39
C PHE A 91 -3.45 9.52 -11.30
N LEU A 92 -2.53 10.03 -10.49
CA LEU A 92 -1.95 9.36 -9.33
C LEU A 92 -1.89 10.35 -8.17
N THR A 93 -2.19 9.88 -6.97
CA THR A 93 -1.86 10.58 -5.72
C THR A 93 -1.32 9.61 -4.68
N LYS A 94 -0.77 10.19 -3.62
CA LYS A 94 -0.27 9.49 -2.45
C LYS A 94 -1.15 9.84 -1.24
N ILE A 95 -1.51 8.83 -0.48
CA ILE A 95 -2.22 8.95 0.79
C ILE A 95 -1.30 8.47 1.89
N ASN A 96 -1.10 9.32 2.89
CA ASN A 96 -0.52 8.95 4.17
C ASN A 96 -1.26 9.70 5.29
N TYR A 97 -0.89 9.41 6.53
CA TYR A 97 -1.47 10.02 7.73
C TYR A 97 -1.22 11.52 7.85
N CYS A 98 -0.14 11.99 7.24
CA CYS A 98 0.46 13.27 7.61
C CYS A 98 -0.01 14.43 6.73
N TRP A 99 -0.10 14.19 5.42
CA TRP A 99 -0.24 15.24 4.42
C TRP A 99 -1.28 14.85 3.39
N LYS A 100 -1.95 15.86 2.86
CA LYS A 100 -2.65 15.76 1.58
C LYS A 100 -1.65 16.09 0.47
N PHE A 101 -1.56 15.24 -0.55
CA PHE A 101 -0.67 15.47 -1.70
C PHE A 101 -1.47 15.90 -2.92
N SER A 102 -0.80 16.59 -3.84
CA SER A 102 -1.35 16.92 -5.16
C SER A 102 -1.59 15.67 -5.99
N LYS A 103 -2.60 15.72 -6.88
CA LYS A 103 -2.72 14.77 -7.98
C LYS A 103 -1.67 15.07 -9.04
N ILE A 104 -1.14 14.02 -9.66
CA ILE A 104 -0.21 14.12 -10.77
C ILE A 104 -0.78 13.33 -11.95
N GLU A 105 -0.68 13.89 -13.16
CA GLU A 105 -1.01 13.17 -14.38
C GLU A 105 0.17 12.26 -14.74
N ILE A 106 -0.09 11.00 -15.04
CA ILE A 106 0.94 10.04 -15.45
C ILE A 106 0.69 9.58 -16.89
N PRO A 107 1.72 9.61 -17.76
CA PRO A 107 1.57 9.18 -19.15
C PRO A 107 1.65 7.66 -19.31
N LYS A 108 2.28 6.95 -18.36
CA LYS A 108 2.43 5.50 -18.37
C LYS A 108 1.24 4.87 -17.65
N ASP A 109 0.25 4.40 -18.40
CA ASP A 109 -0.98 3.84 -17.85
C ASP A 109 -1.35 2.45 -18.43
N ASP A 110 -0.36 1.78 -19.02
CA ASP A 110 -0.46 0.46 -19.66
C ASP A 110 -1.09 -0.61 -18.75
N PHE A 111 -0.97 -0.47 -17.42
CA PHE A 111 -1.57 -1.39 -16.47
C PHE A 111 -3.10 -1.46 -16.59
N TRP A 112 -3.76 -0.37 -17.00
CA TRP A 112 -5.20 -0.40 -17.29
C TRP A 112 -5.51 -1.29 -18.48
N GLN A 113 -4.76 -1.15 -19.57
CA GLN A 113 -4.98 -1.94 -20.77
C GLN A 113 -4.68 -3.43 -20.50
N ILE A 114 -3.60 -3.72 -19.77
CA ILE A 114 -3.27 -5.09 -19.35
C ILE A 114 -4.43 -5.69 -18.55
N TYR A 115 -4.99 -4.94 -17.58
CA TYR A 115 -6.14 -5.40 -16.83
C TYR A 115 -7.36 -5.65 -17.71
N ILE A 116 -7.76 -4.67 -18.52
CA ILE A 116 -8.97 -4.74 -19.36
C ILE A 116 -8.89 -5.94 -20.31
N LEU A 117 -7.75 -6.14 -20.97
CA LEU A 117 -7.55 -7.24 -21.91
C LEU A 117 -7.46 -8.62 -21.24
N ASN A 118 -7.05 -8.68 -19.97
CA ASN A 118 -6.80 -9.94 -19.25
C ASN A 118 -7.71 -10.13 -18.04
N LYS A 119 -8.83 -9.39 -17.94
CA LYS A 119 -9.67 -9.32 -16.73
C LYS A 119 -10.08 -10.69 -16.19
N LYS A 120 -10.55 -11.59 -17.07
CA LYS A 120 -10.96 -12.96 -16.69
C LYS A 120 -9.77 -13.77 -16.16
N ILE A 121 -8.65 -13.72 -16.88
CA ILE A 121 -7.40 -14.41 -16.50
C ILE A 121 -6.96 -13.92 -15.13
N ILE A 122 -6.81 -12.61 -14.95
CA ILE A 122 -6.37 -12.00 -13.69
C ILE A 122 -7.30 -12.40 -12.54
N LYS A 123 -8.62 -12.41 -12.74
CA LYS A 123 -9.56 -12.84 -11.70
C LYS A 123 -9.28 -14.26 -11.20
N GLU A 124 -8.94 -15.17 -12.12
CA GLU A 124 -8.73 -16.60 -11.85
C GLU A 124 -7.28 -16.94 -11.45
N GLU A 125 -6.32 -16.03 -11.68
CA GLU A 125 -4.92 -16.24 -11.35
C GLU A 125 -4.71 -16.54 -9.87
N LYS A 126 -3.97 -17.62 -9.60
CA LYS A 126 -3.54 -18.02 -8.26
C LYS A 126 -2.05 -17.83 -8.12
N ILE A 127 -1.66 -17.10 -7.09
CA ILE A 127 -0.28 -16.99 -6.65
C ILE A 127 0.00 -18.23 -5.80
N LEU A 128 0.97 -19.02 -6.23
CA LEU A 128 1.33 -20.27 -5.55
C LEU A 128 2.37 -19.99 -4.48
N SER A 129 2.31 -20.73 -3.37
CA SER A 129 3.31 -20.63 -2.31
C SER A 129 4.70 -21.04 -2.79
N TYR A 130 5.72 -20.63 -2.05
CA TYR A 130 7.06 -21.16 -2.23
C TYR A 130 7.04 -22.67 -1.94
N GLU A 131 7.36 -23.48 -2.94
CA GLU A 131 7.47 -24.93 -2.80
C GLU A 131 8.78 -25.41 -3.40
N TYR A 132 9.38 -26.42 -2.79
CA TYR A 132 10.60 -27.06 -3.31
C TYR A 132 10.49 -28.57 -3.21
N GLU A 133 11.32 -29.27 -3.97
CA GLU A 133 11.36 -30.72 -4.01
C GLU A 133 12.73 -31.21 -3.55
N THR A 134 12.74 -32.22 -2.69
CA THR A 134 13.95 -32.88 -2.18
C THR A 134 13.75 -34.40 -2.17
N PHE A 135 14.80 -35.16 -1.87
CA PHE A 135 14.73 -36.61 -1.73
C PHE A 135 14.90 -37.02 -0.26
N GLU A 136 13.93 -37.78 0.24
CA GLU A 136 14.00 -38.41 1.56
C GLU A 136 13.82 -39.92 1.41
N ASN A 137 14.76 -40.70 1.92
CA ASN A 137 14.75 -42.16 1.78
C ASN A 137 14.52 -42.59 0.32
N SER A 138 15.20 -41.92 -0.63
CA SER A 138 15.09 -42.12 -2.07
C SER A 138 13.71 -41.83 -2.69
N LYS A 139 12.79 -41.20 -1.96
CA LYS A 139 11.49 -40.74 -2.47
C LYS A 139 11.51 -39.23 -2.64
N LYS A 140 10.95 -38.76 -3.75
CA LYS A 140 10.75 -37.34 -4.00
C LYS A 140 9.65 -36.81 -3.08
N VAL A 141 9.99 -35.83 -2.25
CA VAL A 141 9.08 -35.17 -1.31
C VAL A 141 9.00 -33.70 -1.67
N LYS A 142 7.80 -33.12 -1.56
CA LYS A 142 7.54 -31.71 -1.78
C LYS A 142 7.30 -31.02 -0.45
N TYR A 143 7.99 -29.91 -0.24
CA TYR A 143 7.85 -29.05 0.92
C TYR A 143 7.29 -27.68 0.52
N ARG A 144 6.52 -27.08 1.42
CA ARG A 144 6.07 -25.69 1.32
C ARG A 144 6.77 -24.87 2.39
N ILE A 145 7.31 -23.72 2.01
CA ILE A 145 7.92 -22.77 2.93
C ILE A 145 6.98 -21.57 3.09
N ALA A 146 6.84 -21.11 4.32
CA ALA A 146 6.28 -19.82 4.67
C ALA A 146 7.30 -19.06 5.52
N VAL A 147 7.31 -17.75 5.40
CA VAL A 147 8.12 -16.85 6.22
C VAL A 147 7.21 -15.93 7.01
N ASP A 148 7.66 -15.50 8.18
CA ASP A 148 6.93 -14.61 9.09
C ASP A 148 7.17 -13.12 8.79
N HIS A 149 8.18 -12.80 7.98
CA HIS A 149 8.53 -11.45 7.55
C HIS A 149 8.75 -11.38 6.03
N SER A 150 8.08 -10.42 5.38
CA SER A 150 8.32 -10.13 3.96
C SER A 150 7.69 -8.83 3.54
N CYS A 151 8.07 -8.40 2.34
CA CYS A 151 7.47 -7.27 1.67
C CYS A 151 6.33 -7.73 0.76
N HIS A 152 5.31 -6.89 0.68
CA HIS A 152 4.06 -7.07 -0.02
C HIS A 152 3.92 -5.96 -1.04
N ASN A 153 3.41 -6.31 -2.21
CA ASN A 153 3.04 -5.38 -3.26
C ASN A 153 1.62 -5.77 -3.68
N ASP A 154 0.66 -5.02 -3.19
CA ASP A 154 -0.75 -5.37 -3.28
C ASP A 154 -1.45 -4.33 -4.15
N PHE A 155 -2.41 -4.77 -4.96
CA PHE A 155 -3.26 -3.85 -5.69
C PHE A 155 -4.73 -4.26 -5.62
N ARG A 156 -5.59 -3.24 -5.64
CA ARG A 156 -7.04 -3.37 -5.72
C ARG A 156 -7.57 -2.50 -6.83
N LEU A 157 -8.18 -3.11 -7.84
CA LEU A 157 -8.83 -2.46 -8.96
C LEU A 157 -10.34 -2.40 -8.73
N LEU A 158 -10.89 -1.20 -8.89
CA LEU A 158 -12.32 -0.92 -8.93
C LEU A 158 -12.62 -0.44 -10.35
N LEU A 159 -13.41 -1.21 -11.10
CA LEU A 159 -13.82 -0.86 -12.46
C LEU A 159 -15.30 -1.19 -12.65
N ASN A 160 -16.13 -0.19 -12.89
CA ASN A 160 -17.58 -0.33 -13.14
C ASN A 160 -18.29 -1.15 -12.04
N GLY A 161 -17.94 -0.93 -10.77
CA GLY A 161 -18.50 -1.64 -9.62
C GLY A 161 -17.90 -3.03 -9.35
N GLU A 162 -17.06 -3.56 -10.22
CA GLU A 162 -16.31 -4.78 -9.94
C GLU A 162 -15.02 -4.49 -9.18
N ILE A 163 -14.72 -5.32 -8.18
CA ILE A 163 -13.51 -5.24 -7.37
C ILE A 163 -12.66 -6.48 -7.61
N ILE A 164 -11.39 -6.27 -7.96
CA ILE A 164 -10.37 -7.32 -8.02
C ILE A 164 -9.20 -6.91 -7.12
N GLU A 165 -8.72 -7.86 -6.33
CA GLU A 165 -7.59 -7.67 -5.43
C GLU A 165 -6.56 -8.76 -5.66
N LYS A 166 -5.28 -8.39 -5.66
CA LYS A 166 -4.14 -9.30 -5.73
C LYS A 166 -3.07 -8.86 -4.75
N ARG A 167 -2.51 -9.84 -4.04
CA ARG A 167 -1.50 -9.63 -3.01
C ARG A 167 -0.24 -10.38 -3.34
N PHE A 168 0.87 -9.67 -3.54
CA PHE A 168 2.14 -10.29 -3.90
C PHE A 168 3.14 -10.18 -2.76
N HIS A 169 3.43 -11.31 -2.15
CA HIS A 169 4.46 -11.42 -1.14
C HIS A 169 5.81 -11.73 -1.80
N ASP A 170 6.83 -10.91 -1.60
CA ASP A 170 8.09 -10.96 -2.35
C ASP A 170 8.77 -12.34 -2.26
N PHE A 171 8.67 -13.05 -1.13
CA PHE A 171 9.23 -14.40 -1.00
C PHE A 171 8.70 -15.40 -2.04
N VAL A 172 7.40 -15.39 -2.37
CA VAL A 172 6.85 -16.36 -3.34
C VAL A 172 7.27 -16.04 -4.77
N LEU A 173 7.85 -14.85 -4.98
CA LEU A 173 8.40 -14.36 -6.23
C LEU A 173 9.91 -14.58 -6.34
N GLN A 174 10.55 -15.18 -5.35
CA GLN A 174 11.97 -15.52 -5.41
C GLN A 174 12.17 -16.88 -6.09
N GLU A 175 13.18 -16.98 -6.95
CA GLU A 175 13.60 -18.25 -7.56
C GLU A 175 14.21 -19.19 -6.52
N LYS A 176 14.86 -18.60 -5.53
CA LYS A 176 15.61 -19.29 -4.51
C LYS A 176 15.59 -18.45 -3.23
N ASP A 177 15.37 -19.11 -2.11
CA ASP A 177 15.52 -18.56 -0.78
C ASP A 177 16.99 -18.19 -0.51
N GLN A 178 17.23 -17.08 0.18
CA GLN A 178 18.59 -16.61 0.45
C GLN A 178 19.30 -17.51 1.47
N ASP A 179 18.54 -18.09 2.40
CA ASP A 179 19.07 -18.90 3.49
C ASP A 179 19.16 -20.40 3.15
N SER A 180 18.58 -20.83 2.02
CA SER A 180 18.63 -22.21 1.57
C SER A 180 19.00 -22.38 0.10
N SER A 181 19.56 -23.53 -0.26
CA SER A 181 19.87 -23.87 -1.66
C SER A 181 18.63 -24.29 -2.48
N ASN A 182 17.45 -24.33 -1.86
CA ASN A 182 16.23 -24.90 -2.42
C ASN A 182 15.65 -24.00 -3.51
N LEU A 183 15.35 -24.55 -4.68
CA LEU A 183 14.72 -23.80 -5.77
C LEU A 183 13.20 -23.81 -5.61
N ASN A 184 12.58 -22.63 -5.78
CA ASN A 184 11.13 -22.48 -5.81
C ASN A 184 10.57 -23.01 -7.13
N ILE A 185 9.92 -24.17 -7.09
CA ILE A 185 9.33 -24.78 -8.28
C ILE A 185 8.18 -23.95 -8.88
N ASN A 186 7.57 -23.07 -8.07
CA ASN A 186 6.46 -22.21 -8.49
C ASN A 186 6.93 -20.83 -8.99
N TYR A 187 8.23 -20.54 -8.97
CA TYR A 187 8.78 -19.23 -9.36
C TYR A 187 8.32 -18.82 -10.76
N LYS A 188 8.58 -19.65 -11.77
CA LYS A 188 8.21 -19.38 -13.18
C LYS A 188 6.72 -19.12 -13.37
N HIS A 189 5.87 -19.88 -12.66
CA HIS A 189 4.42 -19.68 -12.67
C HIS A 189 4.08 -18.28 -12.13
N ASN A 190 4.55 -17.96 -10.92
CA ASN A 190 4.23 -16.70 -10.24
C ASN A 190 4.73 -15.46 -11.00
N ILE A 191 5.94 -15.49 -11.58
CA ILE A 191 6.47 -14.35 -12.35
C ILE A 191 5.79 -14.17 -13.70
N SER A 192 5.10 -15.20 -14.21
CA SER A 192 4.41 -15.15 -15.51
C SER A 192 2.99 -14.59 -15.46
N LEU A 193 2.44 -14.37 -14.25
CA LEU A 193 1.08 -13.88 -14.04
C LEU A 193 0.89 -12.48 -14.63
N LYS A 194 -0.27 -12.21 -15.22
CA LYS A 194 -0.67 -10.89 -15.72
C LYS A 194 -0.85 -9.89 -14.58
N SER A 195 -1.38 -10.34 -13.45
CA SER A 195 -1.42 -9.54 -12.22
C SER A 195 -0.02 -9.18 -11.72
N LYS A 196 0.99 -10.04 -11.93
CA LYS A 196 2.38 -9.73 -11.57
C LYS A 196 2.95 -8.62 -12.46
N LEU A 197 2.62 -8.64 -13.75
CA LEU A 197 3.01 -7.55 -14.66
C LEU A 197 2.40 -6.20 -14.23
N ILE A 198 1.13 -6.18 -13.82
CA ILE A 198 0.46 -4.98 -13.29
C ILE A 198 1.20 -4.45 -12.06
N VAL A 199 1.49 -5.31 -11.08
CA VAL A 199 2.14 -4.86 -9.84
C VAL A 199 3.55 -4.31 -10.09
N ASP A 200 4.29 -4.88 -11.04
CA ASP A 200 5.61 -4.37 -11.44
C ASP A 200 5.55 -2.97 -12.05
N ILE A 201 4.54 -2.71 -12.87
CA ILE A 201 4.31 -1.39 -13.46
C ILE A 201 3.94 -0.39 -12.37
N LEU A 202 3.03 -0.74 -11.47
CA LEU A 202 2.62 0.12 -10.35
C LEU A 202 3.80 0.45 -9.45
N LYS A 203 4.59 -0.56 -9.06
CA LYS A 203 5.82 -0.40 -8.25
C LYS A 203 6.82 0.53 -8.93
N LYS A 204 7.03 0.37 -10.24
CA LYS A 204 7.93 1.23 -11.01
C LYS A 204 7.45 2.68 -11.04
N ILE A 205 6.17 2.92 -11.33
CA ILE A 205 5.61 4.27 -11.39
C ILE A 205 5.73 4.97 -10.04
N THR A 206 5.36 4.30 -8.94
CA THR A 206 5.41 4.90 -7.60
C THR A 206 6.84 5.13 -7.13
N SER A 207 7.75 4.18 -7.36
CA SER A 207 9.17 4.35 -7.06
C SER A 207 9.81 5.50 -7.84
N GLU A 208 9.52 5.64 -9.13
CA GLU A 208 9.96 6.77 -9.94
C GLU A 208 9.42 8.10 -9.40
N ALA A 209 8.13 8.16 -9.03
CA ALA A 209 7.50 9.37 -8.48
C ALA A 209 8.06 9.77 -7.10
N GLU A 210 8.37 8.82 -6.23
CA GLU A 210 9.02 9.07 -4.94
C GLU A 210 10.46 9.56 -5.14
N LYS A 211 11.26 8.85 -5.96
CA LYS A 211 12.64 9.22 -6.25
C LYS A 211 12.76 10.65 -6.80
N ASN A 212 11.80 11.04 -7.64
CA ASN A 212 11.76 12.35 -8.28
C ASN A 212 11.07 13.43 -7.42
N ASN A 213 10.62 13.12 -6.20
CA ASN A 213 9.86 14.02 -5.33
C ASN A 213 8.67 14.69 -6.06
N THR A 214 7.97 13.91 -6.88
CA THR A 214 6.88 14.42 -7.75
C THR A 214 5.66 14.81 -6.93
N PHE A 215 5.39 14.11 -5.82
CA PHE A 215 4.29 14.43 -4.92
C PHE A 215 4.56 15.73 -4.14
N LYS A 216 3.77 16.76 -4.40
CA LYS A 216 3.83 18.02 -3.64
C LYS A 216 2.83 18.00 -2.50
N LYS A 217 3.29 18.38 -1.31
CA LYS A 217 2.41 18.56 -0.14
C LYS A 217 1.47 19.75 -0.41
N ILE A 218 0.18 19.55 -0.17
CA ILE A 218 -0.82 20.62 -0.21
C ILE A 218 -1.00 21.22 1.18
N LYS A 219 -1.26 20.36 2.18
CA LYS A 219 -1.48 20.75 3.58
C LYS A 219 -1.27 19.57 4.52
N SER A 220 -1.05 19.86 5.80
CA SER A 220 -1.13 18.86 6.87
C SER A 220 -2.55 18.34 7.00
N ARG A 221 -2.68 17.11 7.49
CA ARG A 221 -3.96 16.52 7.87
C ARG A 221 -4.30 16.84 9.32
#